data_AF-A0A391PUS0-F1
#
_entry.id   AF-A0A391PUS0-F1
#
_cell.length_a   1.000
_cell.length_b   1.000
_cell.length_c   1.000
_cell.angle_alpha   90.00
_cell.angle_beta   90.00
_cell.angle_gamma   90.00
#
_symmetry.space_group_name_H-M   'P 1'
#
loop_
_entity.id
_entity.type
_entity.pdbx_description
1 polymer ?
#
loop_
_entity_poly.entity_id
_entity_poly.type
_entity_poly.pdbx_seq_one_letter_code
_entity_poly.pdbx_strand_id
1 'polypeptide(L)'
;MNKAERLWNLRDGVLAWLYELRLEGATIAEAKPAAFMEATSWSGSEVTREEVNAALEWLMEEGYVDGTGTMQRIVLRPKLTPYGEKYAASGKSVRALPGVAEVQSPYLHIEGSSGVAVAFNSPGATQTVNVRQKVEQARTLADAIEQVLPAVTDEQARAAAEELVSDIRGESNSDSPSPGRLKTLATAAMTSIATAAGTEVGKVIIEAALPLIS
;
A
#
# COMPACT_ATOMS: atom_id res chain seq x y z
N MET A 1 14.46 27.80 26.43
CA MET A 1 13.70 26.75 25.73
C MET A 1 12.23 27.09 25.81
N ASN A 2 11.52 27.13 24.69
CA ASN A 2 10.06 27.37 24.70
C ASN A 2 9.31 26.08 25.10
N LYS A 3 8.01 26.18 25.44
CA LYS A 3 7.23 25.03 25.91
C LYS A 3 7.13 23.90 24.88
N ALA A 4 7.06 24.22 23.60
CA ALA A 4 6.94 23.22 22.53
C ALA A 4 8.24 22.43 22.33
N GLU A 5 9.38 23.13 22.29
CA GLU A 5 10.72 22.52 22.25
C GLU A 5 10.95 21.61 23.46
N ARG A 6 10.51 22.05 24.65
CA ARG A 6 10.62 21.24 25.87
C ARG A 6 9.89 19.91 25.73
N LEU A 7 8.65 19.91 25.24
CA LEU A 7 7.86 18.69 25.06
C LEU A 7 8.46 17.75 24.01
N TRP A 8 8.99 18.28 22.91
CA TRP A 8 9.67 17.46 21.90
C TRP A 8 10.94 16.81 22.45
N ASN A 9 11.76 17.58 23.17
CA ASN A 9 12.96 17.03 23.81
C ASN A 9 12.62 15.98 24.87
N LEU A 10 11.49 16.14 25.59
CA LEU A 10 11.01 15.13 26.53
C LEU A 10 10.59 13.83 25.83
N ARG A 11 9.93 13.91 24.67
CA ARG A 11 9.55 12.72 23.89
C ARG A 11 10.79 11.97 23.40
N ASP A 12 11.76 12.69 22.86
CA ASP A 12 13.05 12.10 22.44
C ASP A 12 13.78 11.46 23.61
N GLY A 13 13.88 12.18 24.73
CA GLY A 13 14.53 11.69 25.94
C GLY A 13 13.84 10.45 26.51
N VAL A 14 12.51 10.44 26.61
CA VAL A 14 11.75 9.30 27.14
C VAL A 14 11.90 8.08 26.23
N LEU A 15 11.88 8.28 24.90
CA LEU A 15 12.09 7.19 23.95
C LEU A 15 13.49 6.58 24.10
N ALA A 16 14.53 7.41 24.19
CA ALA A 16 15.91 6.97 24.40
C ALA A 16 16.07 6.24 25.73
N TRP A 17 15.49 6.76 26.81
CA TRP A 17 15.53 6.13 28.13
C TRP A 17 14.87 4.75 28.15
N LEU A 18 13.70 4.59 27.52
CA LEU A 18 13.06 3.28 27.39
C LEU A 18 13.89 2.29 26.56
N TYR A 19 14.67 2.78 25.61
CA TYR A 19 15.59 1.97 24.82
C TYR A 19 16.77 1.46 25.66
N GLU A 20 17.36 2.32 26.48
CA GLU A 20 18.41 1.93 27.44
C GLU A 20 17.90 0.87 28.43
N LEU A 21 16.73 1.09 29.04
CA LEU A 21 16.09 0.09 29.92
C LEU A 21 15.89 -1.25 29.21
N ARG A 22 15.52 -1.22 27.92
CA ARG A 22 15.36 -2.43 27.10
C ARG A 22 16.68 -3.16 26.86
N LEU A 23 17.77 -2.44 26.63
CA LEU A 23 19.12 -3.01 26.47
C LEU A 23 19.63 -3.63 27.77
N GLU A 24 19.31 -3.02 28.91
CA GLU A 24 19.62 -3.52 30.25
C GLU A 24 18.71 -4.68 30.69
N GLY A 25 17.64 -4.95 29.95
CA GLY A 25 16.62 -5.94 30.33
C GLY A 25 15.77 -5.49 31.53
N ALA A 26 15.81 -4.21 31.88
CA ALA A 26 15.04 -3.61 32.94
C ALA A 26 13.60 -3.31 32.50
N THR A 27 12.67 -3.42 33.44
CA THR A 27 11.27 -3.03 33.24
C THR A 27 10.83 -2.11 34.37
N ILE A 28 10.00 -1.13 34.06
CA ILE A 28 9.49 -0.16 35.02
C ILE A 28 7.99 -0.27 35.16
N ALA A 29 7.47 -0.11 36.38
CA ALA A 29 6.02 -0.08 36.62
C ALA A 29 5.38 1.25 36.20
N GLU A 30 6.11 2.35 36.36
CA GLU A 30 5.73 3.72 36.03
C GLU A 30 7.00 4.50 35.66
N ALA A 31 6.88 5.43 34.72
CA ALA A 31 7.94 6.38 34.40
C ALA A 31 7.99 7.53 35.42
N LYS A 32 8.89 7.40 36.41
CA LYS A 32 9.09 8.43 37.44
C LYS A 32 10.05 9.51 36.96
N PRO A 33 9.74 10.81 37.14
CA PRO A 33 10.60 11.90 36.66
C PRO A 33 12.02 11.87 37.23
N ALA A 34 12.18 11.53 38.51
CA ALA A 34 13.51 11.42 39.12
C ALA A 34 14.37 10.35 38.44
N ALA A 35 13.80 9.16 38.17
CA ALA A 35 14.50 8.08 37.49
C ALA A 35 14.84 8.45 36.03
N PHE A 36 13.92 9.14 35.34
CA PHE A 36 14.17 9.68 34.02
C PHE A 36 15.32 10.69 34.02
N MET A 37 15.29 11.67 34.92
CA MET A 37 16.31 12.73 34.99
C MET A 37 17.69 12.18 35.35
N GLU A 38 17.75 11.21 36.26
CA GLU A 38 18.98 10.51 36.64
C GLU A 38 19.57 9.73 35.46
N ALA A 39 18.76 8.90 34.80
CA ALA A 39 19.21 8.09 33.67
C ALA A 39 19.66 8.94 32.47
N THR A 40 18.91 10.00 32.15
CA THR A 40 19.18 10.83 30.96
C THR A 40 20.14 11.98 31.20
N SER A 41 20.62 12.18 32.44
CA SER A 41 21.42 13.36 32.82
C SER A 41 20.76 14.68 32.37
N TRP A 42 19.44 14.78 32.57
CA TRP A 42 18.63 15.88 32.03
C TRP A 42 19.12 17.24 32.57
N SER A 43 19.59 18.10 31.65
CA SER A 43 20.21 19.39 31.98
C SER A 43 19.23 20.56 32.10
N GLY A 44 17.93 20.33 31.88
CA GLY A 44 16.88 21.34 31.96
C GLY A 44 16.32 21.55 33.37
N SER A 45 15.32 22.43 33.48
CA SER A 45 14.53 22.54 34.71
C SER A 45 13.83 21.22 35.03
N GLU A 46 13.57 21.01 36.32
CA GLU A 46 12.91 19.82 36.89
C GLU A 46 11.74 19.36 36.02
N VAL A 47 11.71 18.06 35.74
CA VAL A 47 10.67 17.42 34.91
C VAL A 47 9.53 16.98 35.81
N THR A 48 8.31 17.34 35.45
CA THR A 48 7.13 16.95 36.25
C THR A 48 6.60 15.59 35.83
N ARG A 49 5.80 14.95 36.72
CA ARG A 49 5.09 13.70 36.39
C ARG A 49 4.16 13.89 35.19
N GLU A 50 3.51 15.05 35.10
CA GLU A 50 2.60 15.38 33.99
C GLU A 50 3.34 15.46 32.65
N GLU A 51 4.54 16.06 32.64
CA GLU A 51 5.37 16.19 31.43
C GLU A 51 5.85 14.83 30.90
N VAL A 52 6.31 13.94 31.79
CA VAL A 52 6.74 12.59 31.39
C VAL A 52 5.57 11.77 30.86
N ASN A 53 4.41 11.82 31.52
CA ASN A 53 3.25 11.06 31.08
C ASN A 53 2.64 11.62 29.79
N ALA A 54 2.63 12.94 29.60
CA ALA A 54 2.22 13.54 28.32
C ALA A 54 3.14 13.14 27.16
N ALA A 55 4.44 12.97 27.41
CA ALA A 55 5.36 12.44 26.42
C ALA A 55 5.06 10.96 26.10
N LEU A 56 4.79 10.13 27.12
CA LEU A 56 4.43 8.73 26.94
C LEU A 56 3.09 8.53 26.23
N GLU A 57 2.06 9.29 26.58
CA GLU A 57 0.76 9.25 25.92
C GLU A 57 0.91 9.53 24.42
N TRP A 58 1.67 10.57 24.06
CA TRP A 58 1.94 10.85 22.65
C TRP A 58 2.73 9.73 21.96
N LEU A 59 3.77 9.18 22.61
CA LEU A 59 4.54 8.07 22.06
C LEU A 59 3.71 6.78 21.91
N MET A 60 2.70 6.59 22.75
CA MET A 60 1.73 5.49 22.64
C MET A 60 0.76 5.71 21.49
N GLU A 61 0.20 6.92 21.35
CA GLU A 61 -0.70 7.29 20.25
C GLU A 61 -0.03 7.09 18.88
N GLU A 62 1.26 7.41 18.77
CA GLU A 62 2.06 7.25 17.56
C GLU A 62 2.65 5.82 17.39
N GLY A 63 2.38 4.91 18.33
CA GLY A 63 2.78 3.50 18.26
C GLY A 63 4.26 3.21 18.53
N TYR A 64 5.04 4.17 19.04
CA TYR A 64 6.42 3.93 19.49
C TYR A 64 6.47 3.15 20.81
N VAL A 65 5.52 3.41 21.71
CA VAL A 65 5.47 2.83 23.06
C VAL A 65 4.17 2.05 23.24
N ASP A 66 4.24 0.95 24.00
CA ASP A 66 3.10 0.19 24.50
C ASP A 66 3.05 0.31 26.03
N GLY A 67 1.85 0.25 26.60
CA GLY A 67 1.60 0.49 28.02
C GLY A 67 0.12 0.55 28.34
N THR A 68 -0.23 0.66 29.62
CA THR A 68 -1.61 0.80 30.06
C THR A 68 -1.87 2.20 30.58
N GLY A 69 -2.61 3.01 29.83
CA GLY A 69 -3.10 4.31 30.29
C GLY A 69 -4.14 4.16 31.40
N THR A 70 -4.13 5.09 32.35
CA THR A 70 -5.10 5.16 33.45
C THR A 70 -5.98 6.40 33.33
N MET A 71 -7.11 6.45 34.05
CA MET A 71 -7.97 7.64 34.11
C MET A 71 -7.25 8.87 34.69
N GLN A 72 -6.15 8.67 35.41
CA GLN A 72 -5.31 9.74 35.97
C GLN A 72 -4.21 10.20 35.00
N ARG A 73 -4.25 9.76 33.74
CA ARG A 73 -3.21 10.06 32.72
C ARG A 73 -1.82 9.59 33.13
N ILE A 74 -1.77 8.48 33.86
CA ILE A 74 -0.52 7.77 34.17
C ILE A 74 -0.41 6.59 33.23
N VAL A 75 0.75 6.42 32.61
CA VAL A 75 1.08 5.26 31.77
C VAL A 75 1.80 4.21 32.61
N LEU A 76 1.15 3.06 32.79
CA LEU A 76 1.70 1.92 33.52
C LEU A 76 2.45 0.98 32.58
N ARG A 77 3.56 0.44 33.08
CA ARG A 77 4.44 -0.52 32.38
C ARG A 77 4.80 -0.10 30.95
N PRO A 78 5.29 1.14 30.74
CA PRO A 78 5.70 1.57 29.42
C PRO A 78 6.87 0.71 28.91
N LYS A 79 6.78 0.27 27.66
CA LYS A 79 7.81 -0.49 26.96
C LYS A 79 7.81 -0.11 25.48
N LEU A 80 8.94 -0.29 24.79
CA LEU A 80 9.00 -0.05 23.35
C LEU A 80 8.21 -1.11 22.58
N THR A 81 7.53 -0.67 21.52
CA THR A 81 7.05 -1.58 20.47
C THR A 81 8.22 -1.98 19.57
N PRO A 82 8.08 -3.01 18.71
CA PRO A 82 9.10 -3.31 17.69
C PRO A 82 9.39 -2.11 16.76
N TYR A 83 8.41 -1.25 16.52
CA TYR A 83 8.60 -0.01 15.75
C TYR A 83 9.39 1.03 16.54
N GLY A 84 9.02 1.27 17.79
CA GLY A 84 9.74 2.17 18.70
C GLY A 84 11.19 1.76 18.93
N GLU A 85 11.47 0.48 19.05
CA GLU A 85 12.83 -0.05 19.21
C GLU A 85 13.70 0.23 17.99
N LYS A 86 13.18 -0.03 16.78
CA LYS A 86 13.88 0.29 15.52
C LYS A 86 14.11 1.80 15.37
N TYR A 87 13.13 2.61 15.77
CA TYR A 87 13.23 4.06 15.67
C TYR A 87 14.25 4.62 16.67
N ALA A 88 14.19 4.21 17.93
CA ALA A 88 15.13 4.61 18.98
C ALA A 88 16.58 4.23 18.59
N ALA A 89 16.78 3.02 18.07
CA ALA A 89 18.08 2.57 17.56
C ALA A 89 18.62 3.41 16.39
N SER A 90 17.75 4.10 15.64
CA SER A 90 18.16 4.97 14.53
C SER A 90 18.74 6.32 14.98
N GLY A 91 18.57 6.69 16.26
CA GLY A 91 19.04 7.96 16.82
C GLY A 91 18.34 9.21 16.27
N LYS A 92 17.24 9.03 15.54
CA LYS A 92 16.43 10.13 14.99
C LYS A 92 15.50 10.69 16.06
N SER A 93 15.26 12.00 15.99
CA SER A 93 14.27 12.68 16.84
C SER A 93 12.86 12.40 16.34
N VAL A 94 11.92 12.07 17.24
CA VAL A 94 10.49 11.92 16.91
C VAL A 94 9.84 13.23 16.47
N ARG A 95 10.51 14.37 16.73
CA ARG A 95 10.10 15.67 16.17
C ARG A 95 10.38 15.75 14.69
N ALA A 96 11.35 14.99 14.17
CA ALA A 96 11.48 14.83 12.74
C ALA A 96 10.13 14.29 12.29
N LEU A 97 9.28 15.21 11.83
CA LEU A 97 8.08 14.88 11.10
C LEU A 97 8.56 13.75 10.20
N PRO A 98 7.94 12.55 10.22
CA PRO A 98 8.03 11.76 9.00
C PRO A 98 7.66 12.82 7.98
N GLY A 99 8.63 13.19 7.14
CA GLY A 99 8.31 14.09 6.06
C GLY A 99 7.00 13.52 5.57
N VAL A 100 5.97 14.34 5.43
CA VAL A 100 5.05 14.06 4.33
C VAL A 100 6.02 13.66 3.25
N ALA A 101 6.12 12.36 2.96
CA ALA A 101 7.14 11.92 2.04
C ALA A 101 6.76 12.79 0.88
N GLU A 102 7.62 13.75 0.53
CA GLU A 102 7.38 14.54 -0.66
C GLU A 102 7.55 13.45 -1.68
N VAL A 103 6.43 12.82 -2.00
CA VAL A 103 6.34 11.83 -3.03
C VAL A 103 6.51 12.74 -4.22
N GLN A 104 7.77 12.99 -4.59
CA GLN A 104 8.16 13.81 -5.72
C GLN A 104 7.56 13.26 -7.02
N SER A 105 6.89 12.11 -6.94
CA SER A 105 5.98 11.61 -7.93
C SER A 105 4.84 10.86 -7.23
N PRO A 106 3.57 11.28 -7.31
CA PRO A 106 2.42 10.48 -6.85
C PRO A 106 2.25 9.15 -7.62
N TYR A 107 3.18 8.83 -8.52
CA TYR A 107 3.25 7.62 -9.30
C TYR A 107 4.25 6.64 -8.67
N LEU A 108 3.73 5.57 -8.08
CA LEU A 108 4.50 4.37 -7.77
C LEU A 108 4.67 3.56 -9.06
N HIS A 109 5.90 3.52 -9.59
CA HIS A 109 6.27 2.60 -10.65
C HIS A 109 6.87 1.34 -10.00
N ILE A 110 6.24 0.19 -10.22
CA ILE A 110 6.62 -1.08 -9.60
C ILE A 110 6.99 -2.05 -10.73
N GLU A 111 8.23 -2.52 -10.73
CA GLU A 111 8.74 -3.52 -11.68
C GLU A 111 9.43 -4.65 -10.90
N GLY A 112 9.26 -5.91 -11.33
CA GLY A 112 9.97 -7.06 -10.74
C GLY A 112 9.56 -7.49 -9.33
N SER A 113 8.40 -7.06 -8.82
CA SER A 113 7.93 -7.39 -7.47
C SER A 113 6.89 -8.52 -7.48
N SER A 114 7.05 -9.52 -6.61
CA SER A 114 6.16 -10.71 -6.51
C SER A 114 5.15 -10.65 -5.35
N GLY A 115 4.98 -9.50 -4.70
CA GLY A 115 4.22 -9.41 -3.43
C GLY A 115 3.52 -8.08 -3.18
N VAL A 116 3.11 -7.35 -4.23
CA VAL A 116 2.39 -6.08 -4.06
C VAL A 116 0.89 -6.33 -4.12
N ALA A 117 0.22 -6.19 -2.97
CA ALA A 117 -1.22 -6.15 -2.87
C ALA A 117 -1.69 -4.69 -2.80
N VAL A 118 -2.19 -4.16 -3.90
CA VAL A 118 -2.94 -2.89 -3.90
C VAL A 118 -4.38 -3.22 -3.52
N ALA A 119 -4.90 -2.60 -2.46
CA ALA A 119 -6.29 -2.80 -2.05
C ALA A 119 -7.24 -2.27 -3.13
N PHE A 120 -7.76 -3.19 -3.95
CA PHE A 120 -8.78 -2.92 -4.96
C PHE A 120 -10.04 -2.38 -4.29
N ASN A 121 -10.63 -1.30 -4.83
CA ASN A 121 -11.93 -0.75 -4.43
C ASN A 121 -12.03 -0.10 -3.03
N SER A 122 -10.96 0.54 -2.54
CA SER A 122 -11.04 1.34 -1.31
C SER A 122 -11.86 2.64 -1.50
N PRO A 123 -12.65 3.08 -0.50
CA PRO A 123 -13.37 4.34 -0.57
C PRO A 123 -12.42 5.53 -0.81
N GLY A 124 -12.68 6.33 -1.85
CA GLY A 124 -11.84 7.48 -2.22
C GLY A 124 -10.73 7.19 -3.23
N ALA A 125 -10.53 5.93 -3.62
CA ALA A 125 -9.60 5.59 -4.71
C ALA A 125 -10.21 5.94 -6.08
N THR A 126 -9.53 6.78 -6.85
CA THR A 126 -9.84 7.02 -8.27
C THR A 126 -8.81 6.31 -9.12
N GLN A 127 -9.19 5.21 -9.77
CA GLN A 127 -8.32 4.51 -10.70
C GLN A 127 -8.47 5.10 -12.09
N THR A 128 -7.40 5.70 -12.62
CA THR A 128 -7.37 6.13 -14.03
C THR A 128 -6.95 4.94 -14.89
N VAL A 129 -7.92 4.21 -15.41
CA VAL A 129 -7.67 3.23 -16.47
C VAL A 129 -7.32 4.00 -17.74
N ASN A 130 -6.13 3.75 -18.29
CA ASN A 130 -5.73 4.37 -19.55
C ASN A 130 -6.55 3.76 -20.69
N VAL A 131 -7.71 4.37 -20.99
CA VAL A 131 -8.67 3.90 -22.00
C VAL A 131 -7.99 3.69 -23.36
N ARG A 132 -7.01 4.54 -23.72
CA ARG A 132 -6.25 4.37 -24.97
C ARG A 132 -5.47 3.05 -25.00
N GLN A 133 -4.83 2.67 -23.90
CA GLN A 133 -4.10 1.41 -23.82
C GLN A 133 -5.05 0.20 -23.93
N LYS A 134 -6.23 0.25 -23.28
CA LYS A 134 -7.23 -0.81 -23.40
C LYS A 134 -7.82 -0.90 -24.82
N VAL A 135 -7.97 0.20 -25.53
CA VAL A 135 -8.38 0.21 -26.95
C VAL A 135 -7.33 -0.44 -27.84
N GLU A 136 -6.05 -0.13 -27.67
CA GLU A 136 -4.97 -0.78 -28.45
C GLU A 136 -4.86 -2.29 -28.17
N GLN A 137 -5.02 -2.69 -26.90
CA GLN A 137 -5.06 -4.10 -26.52
C GLN A 137 -6.27 -4.83 -27.14
N ALA A 138 -7.44 -4.17 -27.20
CA ALA A 138 -8.63 -4.70 -27.84
C ALA A 138 -8.45 -4.88 -29.35
N ARG A 139 -7.79 -3.94 -30.02
CA ARG A 139 -7.42 -4.07 -31.43
C ARG A 139 -6.49 -5.25 -31.67
N THR A 140 -5.47 -5.40 -30.82
CA THR A 140 -4.54 -6.55 -30.88
C THR A 140 -5.28 -7.88 -30.73
N LEU A 141 -6.27 -7.96 -29.83
CA LEU A 141 -7.10 -9.15 -29.69
C LEU A 141 -7.94 -9.42 -30.96
N ALA A 142 -8.56 -8.40 -31.54
CA ALA A 142 -9.32 -8.55 -32.78
C ALA A 142 -8.45 -9.07 -33.93
N ASP A 143 -7.25 -8.50 -34.10
CA ASP A 143 -6.30 -8.92 -35.13
C ASP A 143 -5.82 -10.36 -34.89
N ALA A 144 -5.59 -10.76 -33.64
CA ALA A 144 -5.22 -12.13 -33.29
C ALA A 144 -6.34 -13.14 -33.60
N ILE A 145 -7.60 -12.78 -33.34
CA ILE A 145 -8.75 -13.61 -33.71
C ILE A 145 -8.84 -13.74 -35.23
N GLU A 146 -8.73 -12.64 -35.97
CA GLU A 146 -8.78 -12.64 -37.43
C GLU A 146 -7.67 -13.50 -38.05
N GLN A 147 -6.45 -13.46 -37.49
CA GLN A 147 -5.33 -14.25 -37.97
C GLN A 147 -5.59 -15.76 -37.85
N VAL A 148 -6.35 -16.19 -36.85
CA VAL A 148 -6.58 -17.61 -36.57
C VAL A 148 -7.92 -18.14 -37.08
N LEU A 149 -8.86 -17.25 -37.44
CA LEU A 149 -10.15 -17.60 -38.06
C LEU A 149 -10.03 -18.66 -39.18
N PRO A 150 -9.07 -18.59 -40.12
CA PRO A 150 -8.93 -19.58 -41.19
C PRO A 150 -8.60 -21.00 -40.70
N ALA A 151 -8.01 -21.13 -39.50
CA ALA A 151 -7.65 -22.41 -38.90
C ALA A 151 -8.78 -23.01 -38.05
N VAL A 152 -9.83 -22.24 -37.74
CA VAL A 152 -10.99 -22.72 -36.98
C VAL A 152 -11.88 -23.55 -37.92
N THR A 153 -11.94 -24.86 -37.70
CA THR A 153 -12.69 -25.80 -38.55
C THR A 153 -14.17 -25.88 -38.20
N ASP A 154 -14.54 -25.55 -36.96
CA ASP A 154 -15.93 -25.49 -36.50
C ASP A 154 -16.60 -24.20 -37.02
N GLU A 155 -17.64 -24.37 -37.84
CA GLU A 155 -18.37 -23.26 -38.48
C GLU A 155 -19.07 -22.35 -37.46
N GLN A 156 -19.60 -22.94 -36.39
CA GLN A 156 -20.33 -22.20 -35.36
C GLN A 156 -19.34 -21.42 -34.47
N ALA A 157 -18.18 -22.01 -34.18
CA ALA A 157 -17.09 -21.30 -33.50
C ALA A 157 -16.51 -20.18 -34.37
N ARG A 158 -16.39 -20.40 -35.70
CA ARG A 158 -15.92 -19.38 -36.64
C ARG A 158 -16.88 -18.19 -36.71
N ALA A 159 -18.18 -18.44 -36.86
CA ALA A 159 -19.19 -17.38 -36.87
C ALA A 159 -19.20 -16.58 -35.55
N ALA A 160 -19.10 -17.26 -34.41
CA ALA A 160 -19.00 -16.59 -33.10
C ALA A 160 -17.72 -15.76 -32.96
N ALA A 161 -16.61 -16.23 -33.53
CA ALA A 161 -15.35 -15.49 -33.53
C ALA A 161 -15.41 -14.25 -34.44
N GLU A 162 -16.05 -14.34 -35.61
CA GLU A 162 -16.30 -13.19 -36.50
C GLU A 162 -17.19 -12.14 -35.84
N GLU A 163 -18.25 -12.57 -35.15
CA GLU A 163 -19.13 -11.68 -34.36
C GLU A 163 -18.34 -10.96 -33.26
N LEU A 164 -17.49 -11.69 -32.52
CA LEU A 164 -16.65 -11.12 -31.47
C LEU A 164 -15.65 -10.09 -32.02
N VAL A 165 -15.04 -10.35 -33.18
CA VAL A 165 -14.16 -9.38 -33.85
C VAL A 165 -14.92 -8.11 -34.19
N SER A 166 -16.11 -8.24 -34.77
CA SER A 166 -16.97 -7.10 -35.11
C SER A 166 -17.33 -6.28 -33.87
N ASP A 167 -17.71 -6.93 -32.77
CA ASP A 167 -18.06 -6.27 -31.51
C ASP A 167 -16.85 -5.57 -30.87
N ILE A 168 -15.67 -6.21 -30.88
CA ILE A 168 -14.44 -5.63 -30.36
C ILE A 168 -14.04 -4.40 -31.18
N ARG A 169 -14.09 -4.49 -32.52
CA ARG A 169 -13.78 -3.34 -33.40
C ARG A 169 -14.81 -2.22 -33.23
N GLY A 170 -16.09 -2.55 -33.11
CA GLY A 170 -17.18 -1.59 -32.90
C GLY A 170 -17.01 -0.83 -31.59
N GLU A 171 -16.70 -1.53 -30.49
CA GLU A 171 -16.46 -0.90 -29.20
C GLU A 171 -15.17 -0.06 -29.20
N SER A 172 -14.10 -0.58 -29.78
CA SER A 172 -12.77 0.07 -29.84
C SER A 172 -12.77 1.34 -30.70
N ASN A 173 -13.65 1.43 -31.69
CA ASN A 173 -13.77 2.59 -32.58
C ASN A 173 -14.93 3.51 -32.21
N SER A 174 -15.64 3.26 -31.10
CA SER A 174 -16.69 4.14 -30.62
C SER A 174 -16.12 5.47 -30.11
N ASP A 175 -16.94 6.53 -30.11
CA ASP A 175 -16.55 7.85 -29.59
C ASP A 175 -16.25 7.82 -28.07
N SER A 176 -16.77 6.82 -27.37
CA SER A 176 -16.57 6.61 -25.92
C SER A 176 -16.42 5.12 -25.59
N PRO A 177 -15.24 4.51 -25.84
CA PRO A 177 -15.02 3.09 -25.58
C PRO A 177 -15.13 2.77 -24.09
N SER A 178 -15.89 1.74 -23.75
CA SER A 178 -16.08 1.25 -22.39
C SER A 178 -15.07 0.14 -22.06
N PRO A 179 -14.14 0.37 -21.12
CA PRO A 179 -13.20 -0.66 -20.68
C PRO A 179 -13.89 -1.91 -20.12
N GLY A 180 -15.06 -1.73 -19.49
CA GLY A 180 -15.87 -2.83 -18.98
C GLY A 180 -16.40 -3.74 -20.09
N ARG A 181 -16.87 -3.14 -21.19
CA ARG A 181 -17.37 -3.89 -22.35
C ARG A 181 -16.23 -4.61 -23.08
N LEU A 182 -15.08 -3.95 -23.26
CA LEU A 182 -13.88 -4.57 -23.83
C LEU A 182 -13.41 -5.79 -23.00
N LYS A 183 -13.47 -5.69 -21.66
CA LYS A 183 -13.16 -6.83 -20.77
C LYS A 183 -14.15 -7.99 -20.93
N THR A 184 -15.44 -7.72 -21.06
CA THR A 184 -16.45 -8.75 -21.31
C THR A 184 -16.20 -9.46 -22.65
N LEU A 185 -15.91 -8.70 -23.71
CA LEU A 185 -15.61 -9.25 -25.03
C LEU A 185 -14.32 -10.10 -25.03
N ALA A 186 -13.27 -9.65 -24.33
CA ALA A 186 -12.05 -10.42 -24.16
C ALA A 186 -12.27 -11.74 -23.41
N THR A 187 -13.11 -11.72 -22.37
CA THR A 187 -13.49 -12.93 -21.63
C THR A 187 -14.26 -13.90 -22.53
N ALA A 188 -15.20 -13.39 -23.33
CA ALA A 188 -15.95 -14.20 -24.28
C ALA A 188 -15.00 -14.88 -25.29
N ALA A 189 -14.06 -14.14 -25.88
CA ALA A 189 -13.06 -14.67 -26.81
C ALA A 189 -12.20 -15.78 -26.21
N MET A 190 -11.75 -15.63 -24.95
CA MET A 190 -11.04 -16.72 -24.25
C MET A 190 -11.91 -17.96 -24.09
N THR A 191 -13.20 -17.81 -23.78
CA THR A 191 -14.07 -18.96 -23.52
C THR A 191 -14.55 -19.66 -24.79
N SER A 192 -14.94 -18.92 -25.83
CA SER A 192 -15.54 -19.48 -27.04
C SER A 192 -14.51 -19.89 -28.08
N ILE A 193 -13.49 -19.06 -28.32
CA ILE A 193 -12.53 -19.27 -29.39
C ILE A 193 -11.38 -20.15 -28.92
N ALA A 194 -10.81 -19.86 -27.74
CA ALA A 194 -9.65 -20.64 -27.28
C ALA A 194 -10.00 -22.09 -26.94
N THR A 195 -11.22 -22.37 -26.50
CA THR A 195 -11.71 -23.74 -26.26
C THR A 195 -11.92 -24.51 -27.57
N ALA A 196 -12.36 -23.83 -28.64
CA ALA A 196 -12.70 -24.47 -29.91
C ALA A 196 -11.50 -24.64 -30.86
N ALA A 197 -10.48 -23.78 -30.77
CA ALA A 197 -9.43 -23.69 -31.77
C ALA A 197 -8.21 -24.61 -31.53
N GLY A 198 -8.22 -25.42 -30.48
CA GLY A 198 -7.09 -26.28 -30.10
C GLY A 198 -5.98 -25.53 -29.35
N THR A 199 -4.96 -26.25 -28.89
CA THR A 199 -3.99 -25.76 -27.90
C THR A 199 -3.13 -24.59 -28.40
N GLU A 200 -2.64 -24.63 -29.64
CA GLU A 200 -1.72 -23.60 -30.15
C GLU A 200 -2.46 -22.30 -30.50
N VAL A 201 -3.62 -22.41 -31.16
CA VAL A 201 -4.45 -21.25 -31.51
C VAL A 201 -5.07 -20.65 -30.25
N GLY A 202 -5.57 -21.48 -29.34
CA GLY A 202 -6.15 -21.02 -28.09
C GLY A 202 -5.15 -20.26 -27.22
N LYS A 203 -3.87 -20.66 -27.24
CA LYS A 203 -2.80 -19.93 -26.55
C LYS A 203 -2.63 -18.50 -27.08
N VAL A 204 -2.63 -18.31 -28.41
CA VAL A 204 -2.51 -16.98 -29.03
C VAL A 204 -3.66 -16.06 -28.60
N ILE A 205 -4.89 -16.59 -28.57
CA ILE A 205 -6.07 -15.83 -28.12
C ILE A 205 -6.00 -15.49 -26.63
N ILE A 206 -5.58 -16.44 -25.80
CA ILE A 206 -5.41 -16.25 -24.36
C ILE A 206 -4.36 -15.16 -24.08
N GLU A 207 -3.21 -15.20 -24.76
CA GLU A 207 -2.13 -14.22 -24.62
C GLU A 207 -2.59 -12.82 -25.04
N ALA A 208 -3.38 -12.70 -26.12
CA ALA A 208 -3.90 -11.42 -26.57
C ALA A 208 -5.03 -10.86 -25.68
N ALA A 209 -5.83 -11.73 -25.03
CA ALA A 209 -6.95 -11.32 -24.18
C ALA A 209 -6.55 -10.99 -22.74
N LEU A 210 -5.48 -11.59 -22.23
CA LEU A 210 -5.03 -11.44 -20.84
C LEU A 210 -4.82 -9.97 -20.37
N PRO A 211 -4.24 -9.07 -21.19
CA PRO A 211 -4.05 -7.67 -20.80
C PRO A 211 -5.36 -6.88 -20.63
N LEU A 212 -6.46 -7.34 -21.24
CA LEU A 212 -7.77 -6.69 -21.13
C LEU A 212 -8.51 -7.07 -19.85
N ILE A 213 -8.28 -8.28 -19.36
CA ILE A 213 -9.00 -8.87 -18.22
C ILE A 213 -8.30 -8.58 -16.88
N SER A 214 -6.98 -8.42 -16.91
CA SER A 214 -6.17 -7.88 -15.81
C SER A 214 -6.48 -6.41 -15.51
#